data_AF-A0AA88ZNY0-F1
#
_entry.id   AF-A0AA88ZNY0-F1
#
_cell.length_a   1.000
_cell.length_b   1.000
_cell.length_c   1.000
_cell.angle_alpha   90.00
_cell.angle_beta   90.00
_cell.angle_gamma   90.00
#
_symmetry.space_group_name_H-M   'P 1'
#
loop_
_entity.id
_entity.type
_entity.pdbx_description
1 polymer ?
#
loop_
_entity_poly.entity_id
_entity_poly.type
_entity_poly.pdbx_seq_one_letter_code
_entity_poly.pdbx_strand_id
1 'polypeptide(L)'
;MKKVIGVLVLFIGLNAFAQKREMKSEMTPDQMATLSTKKMTLALDLTESQQAKVYVLELEHATERLAKMEARKQARENGTTKNLSSDQRYEMQSKMLDQRIEQKKKMKSVLTKEQFEKWEKIAHHRNREGRKGKHQKGEKKGHKNNEDRNND
;
A
#
# COMPACT_ATOMS: atom_id res chain seq x y z
N MET A 1 17.78 51.60 17.45
CA MET A 1 18.10 52.77 16.58
C MET A 1 19.55 52.62 16.11
N LYS A 2 20.00 52.74 14.86
CA LYS A 2 19.47 52.95 13.48
C LYS A 2 20.39 52.07 12.57
N LYS A 3 20.15 51.69 11.31
CA LYS A 3 19.17 52.01 10.24
C LYS A 3 18.54 50.69 9.71
N VAL A 4 18.04 50.65 8.46
CA VAL A 4 17.65 49.48 7.65
C VAL A 4 18.34 49.62 6.27
N ILE A 5 18.70 48.51 5.60
CA ILE A 5 18.75 48.25 4.14
C ILE A 5 18.99 46.71 4.02
N GLY A 6 18.30 45.92 3.21
CA GLY A 6 17.33 46.26 2.16
C GLY A 6 17.82 45.86 0.77
N VAL A 7 18.18 44.60 0.53
CA VAL A 7 18.44 44.09 -0.83
C VAL A 7 17.56 42.87 -1.09
N LEU A 8 16.59 43.06 -1.99
CA LEU A 8 15.61 42.09 -2.44
C LEU A 8 16.03 41.67 -3.84
N VAL A 9 16.65 40.49 -3.98
CA VAL A 9 16.92 39.88 -5.30
C VAL A 9 15.93 38.74 -5.51
N LEU A 10 15.15 38.86 -6.59
CA LEU A 10 14.12 37.90 -6.95
C LEU A 10 14.70 36.58 -7.46
N PHE A 11 14.00 35.50 -7.10
CA PHE A 11 13.63 34.37 -7.96
C PHE A 11 14.50 34.05 -9.19
N ILE A 12 15.20 32.91 -9.15
CA ILE A 12 14.93 31.69 -9.97
C ILE A 12 16.13 30.72 -9.80
N GLY A 13 15.87 29.59 -9.14
CA GLY A 13 16.86 28.52 -8.94
C GLY A 13 16.26 27.19 -8.48
N LEU A 14 14.94 27.03 -8.60
CA LEU A 14 14.17 25.88 -8.11
C LEU A 14 13.73 24.95 -9.26
N ASN A 15 14.67 24.46 -10.08
CA ASN A 15 14.38 23.45 -11.12
C ASN A 15 15.62 22.59 -11.45
N ALA A 16 16.00 21.65 -10.57
CA ALA A 16 16.99 20.61 -10.90
C ALA A 16 16.84 19.30 -10.10
N PHE A 17 16.28 19.34 -8.88
CA PHE A 17 15.79 18.12 -8.20
C PHE A 17 14.45 17.66 -8.78
N ALA A 18 14.41 17.45 -10.10
CA ALA A 18 13.45 16.55 -10.69
C ALA A 18 13.58 15.21 -9.94
N GLN A 19 12.52 14.81 -9.24
CA GLN A 19 12.54 13.60 -8.41
C GLN A 19 12.65 12.36 -9.30
N LYS A 20 13.87 12.04 -9.74
CA LYS A 20 14.29 10.69 -10.11
C LYS A 20 14.22 9.88 -8.82
N ARG A 21 12.99 9.51 -8.49
CA ARG A 21 12.61 8.80 -7.29
C ARG A 21 13.31 7.46 -7.38
N GLU A 22 14.44 7.35 -6.67
CA GLU A 22 15.25 6.14 -6.68
C GLU A 22 14.34 4.95 -6.49
N MET A 23 14.50 3.98 -7.40
CA MET A 23 13.66 2.81 -7.44
C MET A 23 13.84 2.12 -6.10
N LYS A 24 12.81 2.13 -5.24
CA LYS A 24 12.84 1.44 -3.96
C LYS A 24 13.31 0.03 -4.25
N SER A 25 14.40 -0.40 -3.62
CA SER A 25 14.90 -1.77 -3.74
C SER A 25 13.74 -2.73 -3.55
N GLU A 26 13.40 -3.48 -4.60
CA GLU A 26 12.27 -4.39 -4.59
C GLU A 26 12.60 -5.51 -3.62
N MET A 27 11.93 -5.51 -2.47
CA MET A 27 12.16 -6.53 -1.44
C MET A 27 11.81 -7.91 -2.00
N THR A 28 12.65 -8.91 -1.73
CA THR A 28 12.35 -10.29 -2.12
C THR A 28 11.11 -10.81 -1.37
N PRO A 29 10.41 -11.84 -1.87
CA PRO A 29 9.29 -12.45 -1.15
C PRO A 29 9.69 -12.89 0.28
N ASP A 30 10.91 -13.41 0.42
CA ASP A 30 11.52 -13.79 1.69
C ASP A 30 11.68 -12.60 2.64
N GLN A 31 12.35 -11.53 2.22
CA GLN A 31 12.52 -10.31 3.02
C GLN A 31 11.17 -9.72 3.44
N MET A 32 10.18 -9.75 2.54
CA MET A 32 8.81 -9.34 2.84
C MET A 32 8.18 -10.22 3.92
N ALA A 33 8.33 -11.55 3.84
CA ALA A 33 7.83 -12.50 4.82
C ALA A 33 8.52 -12.31 6.18
N THR A 34 9.85 -12.29 6.24
CA THR A 34 10.62 -12.06 7.47
C THR A 34 10.22 -10.77 8.18
N LEU A 35 10.07 -9.66 7.43
CA LEU A 35 9.63 -8.38 8.00
C LEU A 35 8.17 -8.41 8.47
N SER A 36 7.30 -9.14 7.79
CA SER A 36 5.90 -9.31 8.20
C SER A 36 5.80 -10.13 9.50
N THR A 37 6.47 -11.28 9.55
CA THR A 37 6.56 -12.13 10.75
C THR A 37 7.15 -11.37 11.94
N LYS A 38 8.26 -10.65 11.78
CA LYS A 38 8.87 -9.86 12.87
C LYS A 38 7.92 -8.77 13.40
N LYS A 39 7.16 -8.11 12.51
CA LYS A 39 6.14 -7.12 12.92
C LYS A 39 4.95 -7.76 13.61
N MET A 40 4.52 -8.93 13.19
CA MET A 40 3.47 -9.68 13.89
C MET A 40 3.95 -10.21 15.24
N THR A 41 5.21 -10.65 15.35
CA THR A 41 5.84 -11.05 16.61
C THR A 41 5.82 -9.89 17.60
N LEU A 42 6.31 -8.71 17.18
CA LEU A 42 6.31 -7.50 18.00
C LEU A 42 4.90 -7.03 18.41
N ALA A 43 3.88 -7.33 17.59
CA ALA A 43 2.50 -6.88 17.83
C ALA A 43 1.65 -7.90 18.60
N LEU A 44 1.98 -9.19 18.57
CA LEU A 44 1.13 -10.30 19.04
C LEU A 44 1.87 -11.27 19.98
N ASP A 45 3.15 -11.02 20.27
CA ASP A 45 3.98 -11.81 21.18
C ASP A 45 4.02 -13.30 20.75
N LEU A 46 4.32 -13.51 19.46
CA LEU A 46 4.31 -14.84 18.82
C LEU A 46 5.42 -15.75 19.35
N THR A 47 5.08 -16.98 19.70
CA THR A 47 6.07 -18.02 20.02
C THR A 47 6.86 -18.42 18.76
N GLU A 48 8.06 -18.99 18.93
CA GLU A 48 8.90 -19.41 17.79
C GLU A 48 8.19 -20.36 16.82
N SER A 49 7.38 -21.30 17.35
CA SER A 49 6.59 -22.22 16.53
C SER A 49 5.43 -21.54 15.78
N GLN A 50 4.89 -20.44 16.33
CA GLN A 50 3.95 -19.59 15.60
C GLN A 50 4.67 -18.75 14.54
N GLN A 51 5.85 -18.19 14.85
CA GLN A 51 6.65 -17.39 13.92
C GLN A 51 7.03 -18.18 12.67
N ALA A 52 7.47 -19.44 12.83
CA ALA A 52 7.79 -20.32 11.71
C ALA A 52 6.57 -20.55 10.78
N LYS A 53 5.39 -20.82 11.37
CA LYS A 53 4.14 -20.99 10.62
C LYS A 53 3.70 -19.69 9.93
N VAL A 54 3.75 -18.56 10.63
CA VAL A 54 3.44 -17.23 10.07
C VAL A 54 4.37 -16.88 8.92
N TYR A 55 5.67 -17.17 9.02
CA TYR A 55 6.63 -16.94 7.94
C TYR A 55 6.25 -17.69 6.65
N VAL A 56 5.87 -18.96 6.74
CA VAL A 56 5.41 -19.74 5.57
C VAL A 56 4.16 -19.11 4.93
N LEU A 57 3.19 -18.68 5.75
CA LEU A 57 1.97 -18.02 5.27
C LEU A 57 2.25 -16.65 4.64
N GLU A 58 3.16 -15.86 5.23
CA GLU A 58 3.54 -14.55 4.70
C GLU A 58 4.44 -14.64 3.45
N LEU A 59 5.19 -15.74 3.28
CA LEU A 59 5.95 -16.05 2.06
C LEU A 59 5.03 -16.40 0.89
N GLU A 60 4.04 -17.28 1.12
CA GLU A 60 2.96 -17.57 0.17
C GLU A 60 2.25 -16.26 -0.23
N HIS A 61 1.85 -15.44 0.75
CA HIS A 61 1.20 -14.16 0.47
C HIS A 61 2.13 -13.13 -0.22
N ALA A 62 3.43 -13.11 0.07
CA ALA A 62 4.37 -12.19 -0.56
C ALA A 62 4.64 -12.55 -2.03
N THR A 63 4.83 -13.84 -2.35
CA THR A 63 4.99 -14.32 -3.73
C THR A 63 3.74 -14.02 -4.57
N GLU A 64 2.55 -14.36 -4.06
CA GLU A 64 1.27 -13.99 -4.69
C GLU A 64 1.15 -12.48 -4.92
N ARG A 65 1.51 -11.66 -3.92
CA ARG A 65 1.37 -10.21 -4.00
C ARG A 65 2.27 -9.63 -5.08
N LEU A 66 3.48 -10.14 -5.24
CA LEU A 66 4.42 -9.73 -6.29
C LEU A 66 3.93 -10.16 -7.68
N ALA A 67 3.48 -11.41 -7.85
CA ALA A 67 2.87 -11.87 -9.11
C ALA A 67 1.64 -11.02 -9.51
N LYS A 68 0.76 -10.73 -8.55
CA LYS A 68 -0.41 -9.83 -8.73
C LYS A 68 -0.01 -8.37 -8.97
N MET A 69 1.22 -7.96 -8.62
CA MET A 69 1.75 -6.61 -8.84
C MET A 69 2.31 -6.48 -10.26
N GLU A 70 3.14 -7.43 -10.71
CA GLU A 70 3.66 -7.46 -12.09
C GLU A 70 2.55 -7.65 -13.12
N ALA A 71 1.59 -8.56 -12.91
CA ALA A 71 0.45 -8.72 -13.81
C ALA A 71 -0.37 -7.42 -13.97
N ARG A 72 -0.48 -6.61 -12.89
CA ARG A 72 -1.14 -5.30 -12.94
C ARG A 72 -0.28 -4.21 -13.58
N LYS A 73 1.05 -4.32 -13.54
CA LYS A 73 1.98 -3.43 -14.22
C LYS A 73 1.93 -3.65 -15.73
N GLN A 74 2.05 -4.90 -16.17
CA GLN A 74 1.87 -5.31 -17.57
C GLN A 74 0.48 -4.89 -18.12
N ALA A 75 -0.61 -5.10 -17.37
CA ALA A 75 -1.95 -4.68 -17.78
C ALA A 75 -2.17 -3.14 -17.80
N ARG A 76 -1.26 -2.35 -17.18
CA ARG A 76 -1.25 -0.89 -17.33
C ARG A 76 -0.45 -0.46 -18.55
N GLU A 77 0.71 -1.05 -18.75
CA GLU A 77 1.57 -0.83 -19.91
C GLU A 77 0.83 -1.19 -21.20
N ASN A 78 0.10 -2.31 -21.22
CA ASN A 78 -0.73 -2.76 -22.34
C ASN A 78 -2.12 -2.07 -22.43
N GLY A 79 -2.41 -1.07 -21.59
CA GLY A 79 -3.67 -0.31 -21.60
C GLY A 79 -4.95 -1.05 -21.17
N THR A 80 -4.90 -2.37 -20.96
CA THR A 80 -6.08 -3.23 -20.70
C THR A 80 -6.79 -2.97 -19.37
N THR A 81 -6.15 -2.27 -18.42
CA THR A 81 -6.72 -1.99 -17.09
C THR A 81 -7.97 -1.10 -17.05
N LYS A 82 -8.32 -0.38 -18.11
CA LYS A 82 -9.46 0.57 -18.09
C LYS A 82 -10.82 -0.06 -18.39
N ASN A 83 -10.87 -1.21 -19.08
CA ASN A 83 -12.08 -1.69 -19.76
C ASN A 83 -12.57 -3.07 -19.26
N LEU A 84 -12.62 -3.29 -17.94
CA LEU A 84 -13.18 -4.53 -17.38
C LEU A 84 -14.71 -4.52 -17.42
N SER A 85 -15.33 -5.62 -17.82
CA SER A 85 -16.79 -5.80 -17.76
C SER A 85 -17.32 -5.79 -16.32
N SER A 86 -18.65 -5.83 -16.13
CA SER A 86 -19.24 -5.99 -14.80
C SER A 86 -18.84 -7.34 -14.20
N ASP A 87 -18.97 -8.41 -14.98
CA ASP A 87 -18.75 -9.79 -14.53
C ASP A 87 -17.27 -10.05 -14.22
N GLN A 88 -16.36 -9.55 -15.05
CA GLN A 88 -14.91 -9.59 -14.77
C GLN A 88 -14.54 -8.85 -13.47
N ARG A 89 -15.24 -7.73 -13.17
CA ARG A 89 -15.06 -7.00 -11.90
C ARG A 89 -15.65 -7.77 -10.72
N TYR A 90 -16.77 -8.47 -10.90
CA TYR A 90 -17.36 -9.34 -9.88
C TYR A 90 -16.45 -10.53 -9.57
N GLU A 91 -16.01 -11.28 -10.59
CA GLU A 91 -15.09 -12.41 -10.41
C GLU A 91 -13.80 -12.02 -9.70
N MET A 92 -13.19 -10.89 -10.10
CA MET A 92 -11.97 -10.40 -9.47
C MET A 92 -12.20 -10.02 -8.00
N GLN A 93 -13.39 -9.52 -7.66
CA GLN A 93 -13.76 -9.24 -6.27
C GLN A 93 -14.00 -10.52 -5.48
N SER A 94 -14.72 -11.51 -6.03
CA SER A 94 -14.92 -12.83 -5.39
C SER A 94 -13.57 -13.49 -5.11
N LYS A 95 -12.74 -13.71 -6.13
CA LYS A 95 -11.41 -14.34 -6.00
C LYS A 95 -10.53 -13.63 -4.96
N MET A 96 -10.62 -12.30 -4.85
CA MET A 96 -9.91 -11.52 -3.82
C MET A 96 -10.50 -11.71 -2.41
N LEU A 97 -11.82 -11.85 -2.27
CA LEU A 97 -12.48 -12.13 -1.00
C LEU A 97 -12.19 -13.57 -0.54
N ASP A 98 -12.26 -14.54 -1.45
CA ASP A 98 -11.95 -15.95 -1.20
C ASP A 98 -10.52 -16.12 -0.66
N GLN A 99 -9.53 -15.50 -1.32
CA GLN A 99 -8.13 -15.46 -0.84
C GLN A 99 -7.99 -14.83 0.55
N ARG A 100 -8.76 -13.78 0.88
CA ARG A 100 -8.74 -13.17 2.22
C ARG A 100 -9.38 -14.08 3.27
N ILE A 101 -10.46 -14.79 2.92
CA ILE A 101 -11.12 -15.76 3.80
C ILE A 101 -10.16 -16.91 4.10
N GLU A 102 -9.47 -17.42 3.09
CA GLU A 102 -8.47 -18.48 3.23
C GLU A 102 -7.28 -18.03 4.09
N GLN A 103 -6.68 -16.87 3.80
CA GLN A 103 -5.59 -16.30 4.62
C GLN A 103 -6.04 -16.08 6.08
N LYS A 104 -7.26 -15.58 6.31
CA LYS A 104 -7.84 -15.42 7.64
C LYS A 104 -8.01 -16.77 8.35
N LYS A 105 -8.45 -17.82 7.65
CA LYS A 105 -8.58 -19.19 8.17
C LYS A 105 -7.20 -19.79 8.53
N LYS A 106 -6.23 -19.71 7.62
CA LYS A 106 -4.83 -20.12 7.83
C LYS A 106 -4.21 -19.40 9.04
N MET A 107 -4.44 -18.11 9.20
CA MET A 107 -3.95 -17.33 10.35
C MET A 107 -4.65 -17.74 11.67
N LYS A 108 -5.96 -17.97 11.64
CA LYS A 108 -6.74 -18.40 12.82
C LYS A 108 -6.29 -19.75 13.39
N SER A 109 -5.73 -20.63 12.56
CA SER A 109 -5.16 -21.92 13.02
C SER A 109 -3.76 -21.82 13.64
N VAL A 110 -3.09 -20.67 13.54
CA VAL A 110 -1.73 -20.44 14.08
C VAL A 110 -1.77 -19.60 15.36
N LEU A 111 -2.64 -18.58 15.39
CA LEU A 111 -2.77 -17.66 16.51
C LEU A 111 -3.68 -18.21 17.62
N THR A 112 -3.43 -17.82 18.87
CA THR A 112 -4.43 -17.97 19.94
C THR A 112 -5.64 -17.07 19.68
N LYS A 113 -6.75 -17.30 20.39
CA LYS A 113 -7.96 -16.46 20.27
C LYS A 113 -7.64 -14.96 20.48
N GLU A 114 -6.90 -14.63 21.54
CA GLU A 114 -6.55 -13.26 21.90
C GLU A 114 -5.61 -12.61 20.86
N GLN A 115 -4.60 -13.35 20.41
CA GLN A 115 -3.71 -12.91 19.33
C GLN A 115 -4.48 -12.67 18.03
N PHE A 116 -5.44 -13.54 17.70
CA PHE A 116 -6.28 -13.40 16.51
C PHE A 116 -7.19 -12.17 16.59
N GLU A 117 -7.85 -11.92 17.73
CA GLU A 117 -8.66 -10.70 17.93
C GLU A 117 -7.81 -9.42 17.85
N LYS A 118 -6.58 -9.44 18.39
CA LYS A 118 -5.61 -8.33 18.29
C LYS A 118 -5.17 -8.13 16.83
N TRP A 119 -4.90 -9.21 16.09
CA TRP A 119 -4.58 -9.18 14.66
C TRP A 119 -5.73 -8.63 13.81
N GLU A 120 -6.98 -9.02 14.08
CA GLU A 120 -8.16 -8.49 13.39
C GLU A 120 -8.30 -6.98 13.62
N LYS A 121 -8.16 -6.51 14.88
CA LYS A 121 -8.17 -5.07 15.20
C LYS A 121 -7.10 -4.32 14.39
N ILE A 122 -5.85 -4.81 14.37
CA ILE A 122 -4.76 -4.23 13.58
C ILE A 122 -5.08 -4.21 12.07
N ALA A 123 -5.69 -5.27 11.53
CA ALA A 123 -6.12 -5.32 10.13
C ALA A 123 -7.23 -4.31 9.82
N HIS A 124 -8.23 -4.17 10.71
CA HIS A 124 -9.32 -3.20 10.57
C HIS A 124 -8.82 -1.74 10.63
N HIS A 125 -7.92 -1.41 11.56
CA HIS A 125 -7.32 -0.08 11.65
C HIS A 125 -6.53 0.29 10.38
N ARG A 126 -5.66 -0.61 9.91
CA ARG A 126 -4.88 -0.46 8.66
C ARG A 126 -5.78 -0.21 7.44
N ASN A 127 -6.90 -0.94 7.36
CA ASN A 127 -7.90 -0.76 6.30
C ASN A 127 -8.63 0.60 6.39
N ARG A 128 -8.91 1.10 7.61
CA ARG A 128 -9.56 2.40 7.83
C ARG A 128 -8.64 3.57 7.45
N GLU A 129 -7.37 3.51 7.84
CA GLU A 129 -6.35 4.51 7.48
C GLU A 129 -6.10 4.54 5.96
N GLY A 130 -5.98 3.37 5.34
CA GLY A 130 -5.84 3.25 3.88
C GLY A 130 -7.03 3.79 3.07
N ARG A 131 -8.22 3.92 3.69
CA ARG A 131 -9.38 4.62 3.12
C ARG A 131 -9.27 6.14 3.35
N LYS A 132 -9.02 6.59 4.58
CA LYS A 132 -8.85 8.03 4.92
C LYS A 132 -7.79 8.71 4.05
N GLY A 133 -6.62 8.09 3.87
CA GLY A 133 -5.52 8.63 3.07
C GLY A 133 -5.79 8.71 1.56
N LYS A 134 -6.87 8.08 1.06
CA LYS A 134 -7.31 8.22 -0.34
C LYS A 134 -8.19 9.46 -0.54
N HIS A 135 -9.09 9.77 0.40
CA HIS A 135 -9.98 10.93 0.29
C HIS A 135 -9.19 12.24 0.24
N GLN A 136 -8.25 12.46 1.16
CA GLN A 136 -7.40 13.66 1.19
C GLN A 136 -6.51 13.83 -0.06
N LYS A 137 -6.24 12.75 -0.81
CA LYS A 137 -5.52 12.81 -2.11
C LYS A 137 -6.43 13.03 -3.31
N GLY A 138 -7.72 12.77 -3.18
CA GLY A 138 -8.73 13.10 -4.20
C GLY A 138 -9.01 14.61 -4.21
N GLU A 139 -9.30 15.18 -3.05
CA GLU A 139 -9.62 16.61 -2.89
C GLU A 139 -8.49 17.52 -3.42
N LYS A 140 -7.24 17.22 -3.06
CA LYS A 140 -6.05 17.97 -3.56
C LYS A 140 -5.77 17.81 -5.06
N LYS A 141 -6.42 16.87 -5.76
CA LYS A 141 -6.34 16.73 -7.22
C LYS A 141 -7.53 17.35 -7.96
N GLY A 142 -8.67 17.55 -7.30
CA GLY A 142 -9.83 18.22 -7.91
C GLY A 142 -9.57 19.69 -8.22
N HIS A 143 -8.90 20.41 -7.30
CA HIS A 143 -8.71 21.86 -7.43
C HIS A 143 -7.68 22.32 -8.48
N LYS A 144 -6.81 21.44 -9.01
CA LYS A 144 -5.77 21.85 -9.97
C LYS A 144 -6.19 21.82 -11.45
N ASN A 145 -7.41 21.39 -11.77
CA ASN A 145 -7.85 21.16 -13.15
C ASN A 145 -9.00 22.10 -13.59
N ASN A 146 -9.37 23.09 -12.77
CA ASN A 146 -10.51 23.98 -13.01
C ASN A 146 -10.14 25.45 -13.29
N GLU A 147 -8.86 25.85 -13.18
CA GLU A 147 -8.44 27.23 -13.49
C GLU A 147 -8.15 27.41 -15.00
N ASP A 148 -7.75 26.35 -15.72
CA ASP A 148 -7.44 26.38 -17.17
C ASP A 148 -8.67 26.19 -18.09
N ARG A 149 -9.89 26.53 -17.65
CA ARG A 149 -11.14 26.29 -18.43
C ARG A 149 -12.07 27.49 -18.62
N ASN A 150 -11.74 28.64 -18.05
CA ASN A 150 -12.54 29.86 -18.16
C ASN A 150 -11.73 30.98 -18.84
N ASN A 151 -11.16 30.68 -20.01
CA ASN A 151 -10.47 31.69 -20.82
C ASN A 151 -10.52 31.32 -22.32
N ASP A 152 -11.74 31.16 -22.82
CA ASP A 152 -12.17 31.21 -24.23
C ASP A 152 -13.56 31.89 -24.26
#